data_AF-A0A1G7Y5Q2-F1
#
_entry.id   AF-A0A1G7Y5Q2-F1
#
_cell.length_a   1.000
_cell.length_b   1.000
_cell.length_c   1.000
_cell.angle_alpha   90.00
_cell.angle_beta   90.00
_cell.angle_gamma   90.00
#
_symmetry.space_group_name_H-M   'P 1'
#
loop_
_entity.id
_entity.type
_entity.pdbx_description
1 polymer ?
#
loop_
_entity_poly.entity_id
_entity_poly.type
_entity_poly.pdbx_seq_one_letter_code
_entity_poly.pdbx_strand_id
1 'polypeptide(L)'
;MRVATKRELKVIKKLFEQYTLEELADAFVFPIHPDDVEQAEKDLQEFREMRQREIANRTPEEVKQSRMLAIKYQILNYIDQIDPQKHWNFEYFLSEYIRAQNKKDKEFAEDVDVKPYVLSQYMNGHRTPPKEFLVRLELHSNGLIPASWWLRLVQKSKEVELMQDTAIREQESKHVKNKIELAL
;
A
#
# COMPACT_ATOMS: atom_id res chain seq x y z
N MET A 1 -15.61 36.88 11.09
CA MET A 1 -16.67 35.85 11.11
C MET A 1 -17.07 35.53 9.68
N ARG A 2 -16.86 34.30 9.20
CA ARG A 2 -17.28 33.90 7.85
C ARG A 2 -18.79 33.66 7.86
N VAL A 3 -19.54 34.33 6.98
CA VAL A 3 -20.98 34.12 6.83
C VAL A 3 -21.20 32.90 5.95
N ALA A 4 -22.04 31.97 6.39
CA ALA A 4 -22.39 30.78 5.62
C ALA A 4 -23.08 31.16 4.31
N THR A 5 -22.67 30.51 3.23
CA THR A 5 -23.24 30.67 1.90
C THR A 5 -24.66 30.08 1.83
N LYS A 6 -25.47 30.54 0.86
CA LYS A 6 -26.84 30.02 0.63
C LYS A 6 -26.88 28.49 0.45
N ARG A 7 -25.82 27.90 -0.10
CA ARG A 7 -25.70 26.45 -0.29
C ARG A 7 -25.47 25.73 1.04
N GLU A 8 -24.60 26.27 1.89
CA GLU A 8 -24.32 25.73 3.22
C GLU A 8 -25.58 25.79 4.10
N LEU A 9 -26.31 26.91 4.09
CA LEU A 9 -27.57 27.06 4.83
C LEU A 9 -28.64 26.02 4.41
N LYS A 10 -28.70 25.68 3.12
CA LYS A 10 -29.61 24.66 2.61
C LYS A 10 -29.24 23.25 3.10
N VAL A 11 -27.95 22.95 3.18
CA VAL A 11 -27.44 21.68 3.71
C VAL A 11 -27.71 21.58 5.21
N ILE A 12 -27.43 22.64 5.96
CA ILE A 12 -27.68 22.71 7.41
C ILE A 12 -29.17 22.49 7.70
N LYS A 13 -30.07 23.18 6.97
CA LYS A 13 -31.52 23.00 7.14
C LYS A 13 -31.96 21.55 6.89
N LYS A 14 -31.41 20.91 5.85
CA LYS A 14 -31.72 19.51 5.54
C LYS A 14 -31.24 18.55 6.64
N LEU A 15 -30.11 18.83 7.29
CA LEU A 15 -29.59 18.02 8.39
C LEU A 15 -30.48 18.11 9.63
N PHE A 16 -30.95 19.32 9.99
CA PHE A 16 -31.89 19.51 11.10
C PHE A 16 -33.30 18.94 10.84
N GLU A 17 -33.67 18.70 9.58
CA GLU A 17 -34.91 18.00 9.22
C GLU A 17 -34.76 16.47 9.31
N GLN A 18 -33.54 15.95 9.22
CA GLN A 18 -33.28 14.50 9.10
C GLN A 18 -32.80 13.85 10.40
N TYR A 19 -32.20 14.62 11.31
CA TYR A 19 -31.58 14.12 12.52
C TYR A 19 -32.02 14.94 13.73
N THR A 20 -32.12 14.28 14.88
CA THR A 20 -32.33 14.95 16.16
C THR A 20 -31.11 15.76 16.57
N LEU A 21 -31.30 16.71 17.49
CA LEU A 21 -30.19 17.50 18.04
C LEU A 21 -29.13 16.63 18.73
N GLU A 22 -29.56 15.54 19.37
CA GLU A 22 -28.67 14.58 20.04
C GLU A 22 -27.83 13.80 19.03
N GLU A 23 -28.45 13.27 17.97
CA GLU A 23 -27.73 12.57 16.89
C GLU A 23 -26.75 13.48 16.13
N LEU A 24 -27.11 14.76 15.94
CA LEU A 24 -26.23 15.76 15.34
C LEU A 24 -25.04 16.09 16.25
N ALA A 25 -25.25 16.09 17.58
CA ALA A 25 -24.19 16.32 18.55
C ALA A 25 -23.23 15.13 18.65
N ASP A 26 -23.75 13.91 18.65
CA ASP A 26 -22.95 12.68 18.71
C ASP A 26 -22.13 12.44 17.43
N ALA A 27 -22.63 12.89 16.27
CA ALA A 27 -21.89 12.85 15.02
C ALA A 27 -20.78 13.93 14.95
N PHE A 28 -20.80 14.92 15.84
CA PHE A 28 -19.87 16.04 15.83
C PHE A 28 -18.60 15.68 16.62
N VAL A 29 -17.59 15.17 15.92
CA VAL A 29 -16.25 15.01 16.47
C VAL A 29 -15.61 16.40 16.58
N PHE A 30 -15.56 16.96 17.78
CA PHE A 30 -14.80 18.19 18.00
C PHE A 30 -13.32 17.93 17.68
N PRO A 31 -12.70 18.69 16.76
CA PRO A 31 -11.25 18.76 16.73
C PRO A 31 -10.80 19.22 18.12
N ILE A 32 -9.86 18.51 18.74
CA ILE A 32 -9.25 18.95 20.00
C ILE A 32 -8.68 20.34 19.73
N HIS A 33 -9.33 21.38 20.25
CA HIS A 33 -8.79 22.72 20.26
C HIS A 33 -7.75 22.75 21.37
N PRO A 34 -6.45 22.90 21.07
CA PRO A 34 -5.40 22.88 22.08
C PRO A 34 -5.33 24.27 22.74
N ASP A 35 -6.40 24.66 23.43
CA ASP A 35 -6.35 25.84 24.31
C ASP A 35 -5.67 25.46 25.65
N ASP A 36 -5.54 24.15 25.93
CA ASP A 36 -4.78 23.60 27.04
C ASP A 36 -3.76 22.55 26.51
N VAL A 37 -2.50 23.00 26.37
CA VAL A 37 -1.37 22.16 25.95
C VAL A 37 -1.15 21.00 26.93
N GLU A 38 -1.43 21.21 28.22
CA GLU A 38 -1.23 20.19 29.26
C GLU A 38 -2.25 19.07 29.13
N GLN A 39 -3.51 19.39 28.84
CA GLN A 39 -4.53 18.38 28.57
C GLN A 39 -4.26 17.61 27.28
N ALA A 40 -3.82 18.29 26.22
CA ALA A 40 -3.45 17.63 24.97
C ALA A 40 -2.26 16.67 25.13
N GLU A 41 -1.27 17.03 25.96
CA GLU A 41 -0.16 16.13 26.30
C GLU A 41 -0.62 14.92 27.11
N LYS A 42 -1.52 15.10 28.08
CA LYS A 42 -2.13 14.01 28.85
C LYS A 42 -2.92 13.06 27.95
N ASP A 43 -3.80 13.58 27.11
CA ASP A 43 -4.60 12.79 26.17
C ASP A 43 -3.71 11.99 25.20
N LEU A 44 -2.64 12.62 24.69
CA LEU A 44 -1.67 11.94 23.83
C LEU A 44 -0.92 10.84 24.57
N GLN A 45 -0.56 11.06 25.84
CA GLN A 45 0.09 10.06 26.67
C GLN A 45 -0.84 8.89 26.97
N GLU A 46 -2.09 9.15 27.35
CA GLU A 46 -3.11 8.12 27.53
C GLU A 46 -3.34 7.30 26.25
N PHE A 47 -3.44 7.97 25.10
CA PHE A 47 -3.55 7.30 23.81
C PHE A 47 -2.32 6.41 23.50
N ARG A 48 -1.11 6.88 23.79
CA ARG A 48 0.11 6.08 23.63
C ARG A 48 0.11 4.86 24.54
N GLU A 49 -0.30 5.00 25.79
CA GLU A 49 -0.38 3.91 26.75
C GLU A 49 -1.46 2.89 26.39
N MET A 50 -2.64 3.35 25.94
CA MET A 50 -3.69 2.49 25.41
C MET A 50 -3.18 1.72 24.19
N ARG A 51 -2.54 2.42 23.23
CA ARG A 51 -1.94 1.77 22.05
C ARG A 51 -0.87 0.76 22.43
N GLN A 52 0.00 1.06 23.40
CA GLN A 52 1.03 0.12 23.87
C GLN A 52 0.41 -1.13 24.49
N ARG A 53 -0.64 -0.97 25.30
CA ARG A 53 -1.38 -2.10 25.89
C ARG A 53 -2.00 -2.98 24.80
N GLU A 54 -2.67 -2.36 23.83
CA GLU A 54 -3.24 -3.09 22.68
C GLU A 54 -2.15 -3.82 21.88
N ILE A 55 -1.00 -3.19 21.64
CA ILE A 55 0.12 -3.84 20.93
C ILE A 55 0.68 -5.01 21.74
N ALA A 56 0.84 -4.85 23.05
CA ALA A 56 1.39 -5.88 23.94
C ALA A 56 0.47 -7.11 24.05
N ASN A 57 -0.85 -6.90 23.94
CA ASN A 57 -1.86 -7.95 24.08
C ASN A 57 -2.24 -8.62 22.75
N ARG A 58 -1.66 -8.21 21.62
CA ARG A 58 -1.96 -8.82 20.31
C ARG A 58 -1.52 -10.27 20.25
N THR A 59 -2.42 -11.09 19.73
CA THR A 59 -2.12 -12.46 19.36
C THR A 59 -1.21 -12.51 18.12
N PRO A 60 -0.43 -13.59 17.94
CA PRO A 60 0.40 -13.76 16.73
C PRO A 60 -0.40 -13.69 15.42
N GLU A 61 -1.67 -14.15 15.43
CA GLU A 61 -2.53 -14.12 14.26
C GLU A 61 -3.00 -12.70 13.93
N GLU A 62 -3.35 -11.88 14.92
CA GLU A 62 -3.67 -10.46 14.71
C GLU A 62 -2.48 -9.66 14.18
N VAL A 63 -1.27 -9.98 14.66
CA VAL A 63 -0.03 -9.39 14.12
C VAL A 63 0.13 -9.76 12.64
N LYS A 64 -0.06 -11.04 12.30
CA LYS A 64 0.00 -11.51 10.92
C LYS A 64 -1.04 -10.82 10.03
N GLN A 65 -2.30 -10.77 10.46
CA GLN A 65 -3.38 -10.12 9.72
C GLN A 65 -3.10 -8.63 9.51
N SER A 66 -2.64 -7.93 10.55
CA SER A 66 -2.27 -6.52 10.47
C SER A 66 -1.16 -6.27 9.46
N ARG A 67 -0.13 -7.13 9.43
CA ARG A 67 0.97 -7.04 8.46
C ARG A 67 0.48 -7.29 7.03
N MET A 68 -0.38 -8.29 6.84
CA MET A 68 -0.95 -8.61 5.52
C MET A 68 -1.79 -7.44 4.97
N LEU A 69 -2.59 -6.80 5.82
CA LEU A 69 -3.34 -5.59 5.46
C LEU A 69 -2.41 -4.42 5.13
N ALA A 70 -1.36 -4.22 5.93
CA ALA A 70 -0.37 -3.18 5.64
C ALA A 70 0.27 -3.37 4.26
N ILE A 71 0.71 -4.60 3.94
CA ILE A 71 1.28 -4.92 2.63
C ILE A 71 0.28 -4.65 1.51
N LYS A 72 -0.98 -5.08 1.66
CA LYS A 72 -2.03 -4.82 0.69
C LYS A 72 -2.18 -3.32 0.37
N TYR A 73 -2.26 -2.47 1.39
CA TYR A 73 -2.42 -1.04 1.20
C TYR A 73 -1.16 -0.36 0.67
N GLN A 74 0.03 -0.84 1.04
CA GLN A 74 1.28 -0.36 0.48
C GLN A 74 1.38 -0.69 -1.02
N ILE A 75 1.02 -1.91 -1.42
CA ILE A 75 0.94 -2.30 -2.84
C ILE A 75 -0.05 -1.39 -3.57
N LEU A 76 -1.27 -1.21 -3.03
CA LEU A 76 -2.30 -0.39 -3.66
C LEU A 76 -1.84 1.08 -3.85
N ASN A 77 -1.25 1.67 -2.83
CA ASN A 77 -0.70 3.02 -2.92
C ASN A 77 0.43 3.09 -3.95
N TYR A 78 1.33 2.10 -3.93
CA TYR A 78 2.47 2.08 -4.83
C TYR A 78 2.07 1.93 -6.30
N ILE A 79 1.17 1.00 -6.63
CA ILE A 79 0.76 0.75 -8.02
C ILE A 79 0.07 1.97 -8.66
N ASP A 80 -0.55 2.83 -7.85
CA ASP A 80 -1.27 4.03 -8.32
C ASP A 80 -0.40 5.31 -8.36
N GLN A 81 0.79 5.29 -7.75
CA GLN A 81 1.72 6.42 -7.80
C GLN A 81 2.35 6.58 -9.18
N ILE A 82 2.49 7.82 -9.65
CA ILE A 82 3.17 8.13 -10.91
C ILE A 82 4.69 8.00 -10.77
N ASP A 83 5.25 8.44 -9.63
CA ASP A 83 6.69 8.40 -9.39
C ASP A 83 7.10 7.09 -8.71
N PRO A 84 7.92 6.23 -9.35
CA PRO A 84 8.32 4.97 -8.77
C PRO A 84 9.39 5.18 -7.69
N GLN A 85 9.04 4.94 -6.43
CA GLN A 85 10.04 4.78 -5.39
C GLN A 85 10.92 3.56 -5.68
N LYS A 86 12.23 3.79 -5.89
CA LYS A 86 13.19 2.78 -6.37
C LYS A 86 13.30 1.51 -5.51
N HIS A 87 12.92 1.59 -4.23
CA HIS A 87 13.03 0.49 -3.28
C HIS A 87 11.75 -0.35 -3.13
N TRP A 88 10.62 0.11 -3.66
CA TRP A 88 9.33 -0.60 -3.59
C TRP A 88 9.10 -1.39 -4.87
N ASN A 89 9.88 -2.44 -5.10
CA ASN A 89 9.75 -3.32 -6.25
C ASN A 89 9.03 -4.64 -5.90
N PHE A 90 8.80 -5.47 -6.92
CA PHE A 90 8.16 -6.77 -6.72
C PHE A 90 8.90 -7.62 -5.66
N GLU A 91 10.24 -7.63 -5.72
CA GLU A 91 11.14 -8.37 -4.84
C GLU A 91 10.93 -7.99 -3.37
N TYR A 92 10.81 -6.68 -3.09
CA TYR A 92 10.54 -6.13 -1.77
C TYR A 92 9.19 -6.63 -1.23
N PHE A 93 8.12 -6.45 -2.00
CA PHE A 93 6.77 -6.86 -1.56
C PHE A 93 6.63 -8.37 -1.39
N LEU A 94 7.27 -9.17 -2.26
CA LEU A 94 7.32 -10.63 -2.10
C LEU A 94 8.03 -11.02 -0.80
N SER A 95 9.17 -10.38 -0.50
CA SER A 95 9.92 -10.65 0.72
C SER A 95 9.14 -10.29 1.98
N GLU A 96 8.47 -9.13 1.99
CA GLU A 96 7.62 -8.71 3.10
C GLU A 96 6.40 -9.63 3.28
N TYR A 97 5.81 -10.08 2.17
CA TYR A 97 4.71 -11.05 2.19
C TYR A 97 5.12 -12.40 2.80
N ILE A 98 6.32 -12.90 2.49
CA ILE A 98 6.85 -14.14 3.09
C ILE A 98 7.12 -13.93 4.58
N ARG A 99 7.78 -12.84 4.95
CA ARG A 99 8.09 -12.50 6.35
C ARG A 99 6.84 -12.33 7.21
N ALA A 100 5.77 -11.75 6.65
CA ALA A 100 4.51 -11.56 7.36
C ALA A 100 3.88 -12.88 7.85
N GLN A 101 4.21 -14.00 7.19
CA GLN A 101 3.67 -15.32 7.53
C GLN A 101 4.45 -16.03 8.64
N ASN A 102 5.57 -15.47 9.10
CA ASN A 102 6.49 -16.09 10.07
C ASN A 102 6.95 -17.51 9.65
N LYS A 103 7.08 -17.75 8.34
CA LYS A 103 7.58 -19.01 7.76
C LYS A 103 8.99 -18.82 7.20
N LYS A 104 9.76 -19.90 7.14
CA LYS A 104 11.03 -19.91 6.40
C LYS A 104 10.76 -19.95 4.91
N ASP A 105 11.66 -19.39 4.10
CA ASP A 105 11.52 -19.35 2.64
C ASP A 105 11.27 -20.74 2.03
N LYS A 106 11.88 -21.80 2.59
CA LYS A 106 11.67 -23.19 2.13
C LYS A 106 10.24 -23.68 2.36
N GLU A 107 9.67 -23.38 3.52
CA GLU A 107 8.30 -23.77 3.88
C GLU A 107 7.30 -23.03 3.00
N PHE A 108 7.51 -21.71 2.80
CA PHE A 108 6.70 -20.93 1.89
C PHE A 108 6.81 -21.44 0.45
N ALA A 109 8.02 -21.82 0.01
CA ALA A 109 8.22 -22.36 -1.33
C ALA A 109 7.37 -23.62 -1.57
N GLU A 110 7.25 -24.49 -0.56
CA GLU A 110 6.36 -25.66 -0.61
C GLU A 110 4.88 -25.24 -0.67
N ASP A 111 4.45 -24.26 0.12
CA ASP A 111 3.05 -23.77 0.14
C ASP A 111 2.57 -23.26 -1.23
N VAL A 112 3.47 -22.69 -2.04
CA VAL A 112 3.16 -22.15 -3.36
C VAL A 112 3.77 -22.97 -4.52
N ASP A 113 4.14 -24.22 -4.24
CA ASP A 113 4.63 -25.21 -5.21
C ASP A 113 5.78 -24.67 -6.10
N VAL A 114 6.76 -24.02 -5.48
CA VAL A 114 7.95 -23.49 -6.15
C VAL A 114 9.21 -24.10 -5.54
N LYS A 115 10.23 -24.36 -6.36
CA LYS A 115 11.52 -24.83 -5.83
C LYS A 115 12.19 -23.71 -5.03
N PRO A 116 12.80 -23.96 -3.86
CA PRO A 116 13.42 -22.91 -3.04
C PRO A 116 14.45 -22.05 -3.80
N TYR A 117 15.25 -22.65 -4.69
CA TYR A 117 16.20 -21.88 -5.50
C TYR A 117 15.49 -20.94 -6.48
N VAL A 118 14.35 -21.35 -7.03
CA VAL A 118 13.55 -20.51 -7.95
C VAL A 118 12.93 -19.35 -7.19
N LEU A 119 12.38 -19.60 -6.00
CA LEU A 119 11.87 -18.55 -5.13
C LEU A 119 12.95 -17.51 -4.80
N SER A 120 14.16 -17.95 -4.48
CA SER A 120 15.28 -17.05 -4.23
C SER A 120 15.61 -16.18 -5.45
N GLN A 121 15.54 -16.72 -6.67
CA GLN A 121 15.75 -15.94 -7.89
C GLN A 121 14.64 -14.90 -8.11
N TYR A 122 13.39 -15.20 -7.73
CA TYR A 122 12.29 -14.22 -7.74
C TYR A 122 12.47 -13.12 -6.71
N MET A 123 12.91 -13.46 -5.49
CA MET A 123 13.14 -12.49 -4.42
C MET A 123 14.35 -11.57 -4.68
N ASN A 124 15.29 -12.00 -5.50
CA ASN A 124 16.51 -11.24 -5.82
C ASN A 124 16.47 -10.58 -7.22
N GLY A 125 15.32 -10.63 -7.91
CA GLY A 125 15.16 -10.03 -9.24
C GLY A 125 15.96 -10.69 -10.36
N HIS A 126 16.57 -11.84 -10.10
CA HIS A 126 17.33 -12.58 -11.12
C HIS A 126 16.43 -13.30 -12.13
N ARG A 127 15.15 -13.49 -11.79
CA ARG A 127 14.18 -14.16 -12.66
C ARG A 127 12.81 -13.49 -12.52
N THR A 128 12.16 -13.19 -13.64
CA THR A 128 10.75 -12.78 -13.60
C THR A 128 9.85 -13.97 -13.24
N PRO A 129 8.92 -13.82 -12.28
CA PRO A 129 7.94 -14.85 -11.96
C PRO A 129 6.93 -15.06 -13.10
N PRO A 130 6.53 -16.31 -13.39
CA PRO A 130 5.49 -16.60 -14.37
C PRO A 130 4.11 -16.28 -13.77
N LYS A 131 3.08 -16.12 -14.62
CA LYS A 131 1.72 -15.78 -14.19
C LYS A 131 1.12 -16.80 -13.21
N GLU A 132 1.49 -18.07 -13.36
CA GLU A 132 1.04 -19.17 -12.50
C GLU A 132 1.50 -18.93 -11.05
N PHE A 133 2.72 -18.41 -10.86
CA PHE A 133 3.22 -18.07 -9.53
C PHE A 133 2.42 -16.90 -8.93
N LEU A 134 2.09 -15.88 -9.73
CA LEU A 134 1.29 -14.74 -9.26
C LEU A 134 -0.12 -15.16 -8.84
N VAL A 135 -0.75 -16.09 -9.57
CA VAL A 135 -2.04 -16.69 -9.20
C VAL A 135 -1.93 -17.48 -7.90
N ARG A 136 -0.84 -18.22 -7.69
CA ARG A 136 -0.62 -18.93 -6.41
C ARG A 136 -0.46 -17.97 -5.24
N LEU A 137 0.17 -16.81 -5.42
CA LEU A 137 0.22 -15.77 -4.38
C LEU A 137 -1.18 -15.26 -4.02
N GLU A 138 -2.03 -15.01 -5.01
CA GLU A 138 -3.43 -14.62 -4.79
C GLU A 138 -4.17 -15.68 -3.97
N LEU A 139 -4.12 -16.94 -4.40
CA LEU A 139 -4.80 -18.06 -3.74
C LEU A 139 -4.28 -18.27 -2.32
N HIS A 140 -2.95 -18.21 -2.13
CA HIS A 140 -2.32 -18.30 -0.81
C HIS A 140 -2.76 -17.15 0.11
N SER A 141 -2.98 -15.96 -0.44
CA SER A 141 -3.50 -14.80 0.31
C SER A 141 -5.02 -14.84 0.53
N ASN A 142 -5.70 -15.91 0.12
CA ASN A 142 -7.16 -16.02 0.10
C ASN A 142 -7.83 -14.83 -0.63
N GLY A 143 -7.24 -14.41 -1.76
CA GLY A 143 -7.74 -13.29 -2.57
C GLY A 143 -7.50 -11.90 -1.98
N LEU A 144 -6.80 -11.78 -0.85
CA LEU A 144 -6.52 -10.49 -0.23
C LEU A 144 -5.71 -9.56 -1.15
N ILE A 145 -4.77 -10.15 -1.90
CA ILE A 145 -3.92 -9.45 -2.88
C ILE A 145 -4.09 -10.15 -4.24
N PRO A 146 -4.87 -9.57 -5.17
CA PRO A 146 -5.10 -10.13 -6.50
C PRO A 146 -3.82 -10.33 -7.32
N ALA A 147 -3.78 -11.36 -8.18
CA ALA A 147 -2.68 -11.65 -9.09
C ALA A 147 -2.38 -10.47 -10.04
N SER A 148 -3.43 -9.73 -10.41
CA SER A 148 -3.30 -8.52 -11.23
C SER A 148 -2.47 -7.43 -10.54
N TRP A 149 -2.50 -7.35 -9.21
CA TRP A 149 -1.71 -6.37 -8.47
C TRP A 149 -0.24 -6.79 -8.42
N TRP A 150 0.02 -8.08 -8.20
CA TRP A 150 1.37 -8.64 -8.31
C TRP A 150 1.96 -8.43 -9.72
N LEU A 151 1.15 -8.60 -10.76
CA LEU A 151 1.57 -8.33 -12.14
C LEU A 151 1.92 -6.86 -12.36
N ARG A 152 1.11 -5.93 -11.84
CA ARG A 152 1.39 -4.49 -11.90
C ARG A 152 2.72 -4.14 -11.23
N LEU A 153 3.06 -4.77 -10.11
CA LEU A 153 4.37 -4.60 -9.46
C LEU A 153 5.51 -5.04 -10.39
N VAL A 154 5.41 -6.23 -10.98
CA VAL A 154 6.42 -6.75 -11.92
C VAL A 154 6.60 -5.81 -13.12
N GLN A 155 5.51 -5.31 -13.68
CA GLN A 155 5.53 -4.38 -14.82
C GLN A 155 6.19 -3.05 -14.43
N LYS A 156 5.81 -2.49 -13.29
CA LYS A 156 6.36 -1.22 -12.80
C LYS A 156 7.85 -1.31 -12.53
N SER A 157 8.34 -2.43 -11.97
CA SER A 157 9.79 -2.65 -11.81
C SER A 157 10.53 -2.63 -13.15
N LYS A 158 9.98 -3.27 -14.19
CA LYS A 158 10.56 -3.26 -15.54
C LYS A 158 10.52 -1.88 -16.20
N GLU A 159 9.45 -1.12 -15.98
CA GLU A 159 9.34 0.26 -16.48
C GLU A 159 10.44 1.13 -15.88
N VAL A 160 10.70 1.01 -14.56
CA VAL A 160 11.77 1.74 -13.88
C VAL A 160 13.15 1.38 -14.42
N GLU A 161 13.42 0.08 -14.57
CA GLU A 161 14.67 -0.40 -15.17
C GLU A 161 14.86 0.16 -16.57
N LEU A 162 13.82 0.06 -17.41
CA LEU A 162 13.84 0.60 -18.76
C LEU A 162 13.99 2.12 -18.78
N MET A 163 13.38 2.87 -17.86
CA MET A 163 13.52 4.33 -17.77
C MET A 163 14.94 4.75 -17.40
N GLN A 164 15.60 3.99 -16.52
CA GLN A 164 16.94 4.31 -15.99
C GLN A 164 18.08 3.83 -16.90
N ASP A 165 17.83 2.89 -17.81
CA ASP A 165 18.86 2.36 -18.70
C ASP A 165 19.20 3.33 -19.85
N THR A 166 20.15 4.25 -19.62
CA THR A 166 20.61 5.17 -20.66
C THR A 166 21.50 4.47 -21.70
N ALA A 167 22.19 3.40 -21.31
CA ALA A 167 23.13 2.69 -22.18
C ALA A 167 22.40 2.00 -23.33
N ILE A 168 21.28 1.33 -23.06
CA ILE A 168 20.46 0.71 -24.12
C ILE A 168 19.93 1.76 -25.10
N ARG A 169 19.58 2.97 -24.62
CA ARG A 169 19.13 4.05 -25.51
C ARG A 169 20.24 4.51 -26.45
N GLU A 170 21.46 4.66 -25.95
CA GLU A 170 22.61 5.04 -26.77
C GLU A 170 22.94 3.98 -27.82
N GLN A 171 22.93 2.70 -27.41
CA GLN A 171 23.15 1.57 -28.30
C GLN A 171 22.08 1.50 -29.40
N GLU A 172 20.81 1.49 -29.01
CA GLU A 172 19.69 1.31 -29.93
C GLU A 172 19.45 2.54 -30.83
N SER A 173 19.87 3.74 -30.39
CA SER A 173 19.73 4.96 -31.20
C SER A 173 20.44 4.86 -32.56
N LYS A 174 21.50 4.06 -32.66
CA LYS A 174 22.27 3.84 -33.90
C LYS A 174 21.51 3.01 -34.93
N HIS A 175 20.52 2.23 -34.47
CA HIS A 175 19.68 1.39 -35.32
C HIS A 175 18.44 2.13 -35.85
N VAL A 176 18.13 3.33 -35.33
CA VAL A 176 16.96 4.12 -35.73
C VAL A 176 17.34 5.14 -36.80
N LYS A 177 16.60 5.16 -37.90
CA LYS A 177 16.71 6.14 -39.00
C LYS A 177 15.41 6.93 -39.14
N ASN A 178 15.47 8.15 -39.69
CA ASN A 178 14.29 9.01 -39.96
C ASN A 178 13.39 9.19 -38.72
N LYS A 179 13.97 9.71 -37.63
CA LYS A 179 13.23 9.97 -36.39
C LYS A 179 12.04 10.90 -36.67
N ILE A 180 10.90 10.61 -36.06
CA ILE A 180 9.72 11.46 -36.15
C ILE A 180 10.03 12.78 -35.42
N GLU A 181 10.06 13.88 -36.17
CA GLU A 181 10.16 15.22 -35.61
C GLU A 181 8.75 15.71 -35.29
N LEU A 182 8.45 15.85 -33.99
CA LEU A 182 7.22 16.48 -33.53
C LEU A 182 7.53 17.95 -33.25
N ALA A 183 6.84 18.86 -33.95
CA ALA A 183 6.80 20.26 -33.56
C ALA A 183 5.90 20.36 -32.32
N LEU A 184 6.51 20.28 -31.14
CA LEU A 184 5.86 20.54 -29.84
C LEU A 184 6.07 22.00 -29.43
#